data_AF-A0A959SZJ2-F1
#
_entry.id   AF-A0A959SZJ2-F1
#
_cell.length_a   1.000
_cell.length_b   1.000
_cell.length_c   1.000
_cell.angle_alpha   90.00
_cell.angle_beta   90.00
_cell.angle_gamma   90.00
#
_symmetry.space_group_name_H-M   'P 1'
#
loop_
_entity.id
_entity.type
_entity.pdbx_description
1 polymer ?
#
loop_
_entity_poly.entity_id
_entity_poly.type
_entity_poly.pdbx_seq_one_letter_code
_entity_poly.pdbx_strand_id
1 'polypeptide(L)'
;SDFLKSVDPLKYQKETSKNKAASSDEIMTVKFRYKAPDGDVSKLIVHPLKDDKIVLVKTSDNFRFAAAVAEFGMLLRKSEFKADASYDNVLFLAKKAKGEDEEGYRAEFIKMVKSAGWLALNGPEEDKEEMANKSWDY
;
A
#
# COMPACT_ATOMS: atom_id res chain seq x y z
N SER A 1 -13.48 11.97 -8.73
CA SER A 1 -12.09 11.77 -9.19
C SER A 1 -12.15 11.16 -10.58
N ASP A 2 -11.24 11.53 -11.48
CA ASP A 2 -11.19 10.96 -12.85
C ASP A 2 -10.95 9.44 -12.87
N PHE A 3 -10.65 8.84 -11.72
CA PHE A 3 -10.44 7.41 -11.51
C PHE A 3 -11.72 6.60 -11.27
N LEU A 4 -12.85 7.24 -10.95
CA LEU A 4 -14.13 6.55 -10.73
C LEU A 4 -15.05 6.78 -11.93
N LYS A 5 -15.08 5.81 -12.86
CA LYS A 5 -16.05 5.82 -13.97
C LYS A 5 -17.46 5.60 -13.42
N SER A 6 -18.39 6.50 -13.77
CA SER A 6 -19.81 6.29 -13.54
C SER A 6 -20.31 5.16 -14.45
N VAL A 7 -21.00 4.18 -13.89
CA VAL A 7 -21.64 3.08 -14.62
C VAL A 7 -23.11 3.42 -14.91
N ASP A 8 -23.60 2.99 -16.08
CA ASP A 8 -24.98 3.25 -16.50
C ASP A 8 -26.00 2.51 -15.62
N PRO A 9 -27.17 3.12 -15.37
CA PRO A 9 -28.21 2.53 -14.54
C PRO A 9 -28.83 1.27 -15.19
N LEU A 10 -29.07 0.24 -14.37
CA LEU A 10 -29.63 -1.04 -14.82
C LEU A 10 -31.07 -0.89 -15.32
N LYS A 11 -31.31 -1.25 -16.59
CA LYS A 11 -32.60 -1.06 -17.27
C LYS A 11 -33.70 -2.05 -16.84
N TYR A 12 -33.35 -3.26 -16.41
CA TYR A 12 -34.30 -4.36 -16.18
C TYR A 12 -34.32 -4.90 -14.74
N GLN A 13 -33.47 -4.37 -13.86
CA GLN A 13 -33.38 -4.83 -12.48
C GLN A 13 -33.84 -3.72 -11.54
N LYS A 14 -34.80 -4.02 -10.66
CA LYS A 14 -35.10 -3.15 -9.52
C LYS A 14 -33.98 -3.30 -8.51
N GLU A 15 -33.22 -2.23 -8.34
CA GLU A 15 -32.29 -1.99 -7.24
C GLU A 15 -33.02 -2.13 -5.90
N THR A 16 -33.08 -3.32 -5.33
CA THR A 16 -33.40 -3.51 -3.91
C THR A 16 -32.12 -3.26 -3.12
N SER A 17 -31.68 -2.00 -3.08
CA SER A 17 -30.52 -1.55 -2.33
C SER A 17 -30.86 -1.50 -0.84
N LYS A 18 -31.15 -2.65 -0.23
CA LYS A 18 -30.84 -2.83 1.19
C LYS A 18 -29.45 -3.44 1.25
N ASN A 19 -28.45 -2.59 0.97
CA ASN A 19 -27.06 -2.91 1.19
C ASN A 19 -26.83 -3.05 2.69
N LYS A 20 -27.23 -4.17 3.31
CA LYS A 20 -26.82 -4.51 4.68
C LYS A 20 -25.29 -4.52 4.80
N ALA A 21 -24.60 -4.82 3.69
CA ALA A 21 -23.15 -4.68 3.56
C ALA A 21 -22.66 -3.23 3.72
N ALA A 22 -23.43 -2.22 3.30
CA ALA A 22 -23.04 -0.81 3.51
C ALA A 22 -23.12 -0.38 4.99
N SER A 23 -23.77 -1.19 5.83
CA SER A 23 -23.83 -1.00 7.28
C SER A 23 -22.94 -1.99 8.04
N SER A 24 -22.14 -2.81 7.36
CA SER A 24 -21.19 -3.72 8.00
C SER A 24 -19.77 -3.17 7.90
N ASP A 25 -18.95 -3.47 8.90
CA ASP A 25 -17.52 -3.14 8.88
C ASP A 25 -16.71 -4.14 8.02
N GLU A 26 -17.36 -4.98 7.20
CA GLU A 26 -16.67 -5.96 6.35
C GLU A 26 -16.18 -5.30 5.06
N ILE A 27 -14.87 -5.30 4.85
CA ILE A 27 -14.23 -4.74 3.65
C ILE A 27 -14.38 -5.73 2.48
N MET A 28 -14.11 -7.01 2.73
CA MET A 28 -14.18 -8.06 1.72
C MET A 28 -14.31 -9.45 2.35
N THR A 29 -14.63 -10.46 1.54
CA THR A 29 -14.62 -11.87 1.98
C THR A 29 -13.68 -12.68 1.09
N VAL A 30 -12.70 -13.33 1.70
CA VAL A 30 -11.77 -14.23 1.00
C VAL A 30 -12.35 -15.65 1.03
N LYS A 31 -12.47 -16.26 -0.15
CA LYS A 31 -12.88 -17.66 -0.31
C LYS A 31 -11.73 -18.44 -0.93
N PHE A 32 -11.15 -19.35 -0.17
CA PHE A 32 -10.05 -20.20 -0.63
C PHE A 32 -10.53 -21.65 -0.70
N ARG A 33 -10.33 -22.30 -1.86
CA ARG A 33 -10.60 -23.72 -2.02
C ARG A 33 -9.31 -24.46 -2.29
N TYR A 34 -9.12 -25.55 -1.56
CA TYR A 34 -7.96 -26.42 -1.76
C TYR A 34 -8.36 -27.89 -1.64
N LYS A 35 -7.49 -28.76 -2.12
CA LYS A 35 -7.51 -30.20 -1.88
C LYS A 35 -6.26 -30.56 -1.07
N ALA A 36 -6.34 -31.61 -0.26
CA ALA A 36 -5.12 -32.20 0.29
C ALA A 36 -4.33 -32.86 -0.84
N PRO A 37 -2.99 -33.05 -0.71
CA PRO A 37 -2.16 -33.62 -1.77
C PRO A 37 -2.72 -34.92 -2.37
N ASP A 38 -3.21 -35.83 -1.53
CA ASP A 38 -3.81 -37.11 -1.94
C ASP A 38 -5.34 -37.14 -1.76
N GLY A 39 -5.98 -35.98 -1.63
CA GLY A 39 -7.40 -35.87 -1.32
C GLY A 39 -8.24 -35.47 -2.53
N ASP A 40 -9.25 -36.26 -2.87
CA ASP A 40 -10.15 -35.93 -3.97
C ASP A 40 -11.22 -34.87 -3.62
N VAL A 41 -11.46 -34.66 -2.33
CA VAL A 41 -12.48 -33.74 -1.82
C VAL A 41 -11.91 -32.34 -1.59
N SER A 42 -12.52 -31.34 -2.23
CA SER A 42 -12.15 -29.93 -2.05
C SER A 42 -12.75 -29.35 -0.77
N LYS A 43 -11.91 -28.72 0.06
CA LYS A 43 -12.29 -27.96 1.25
C LYS A 43 -12.40 -26.47 0.91
N LEU A 44 -13.41 -25.81 1.47
CA LEU A 44 -13.64 -24.37 1.34
C LEU A 44 -13.31 -23.69 2.67
N ILE A 45 -12.46 -22.67 2.61
CA ILE A 45 -12.19 -21.72 3.70
C ILE A 45 -12.87 -20.40 3.31
N VAL A 46 -13.71 -19.86 4.20
CA VAL A 46 -14.36 -18.56 4.03
C VAL A 46 -13.94 -17.66 5.18
N HIS A 47 -13.36 -16.51 4.87
CA HIS A 47 -12.90 -15.54 5.86
C HIS A 47 -13.39 -14.14 5.51
N PRO A 48 -14.36 -13.58 6.25
CA PRO A 48 -14.72 -12.17 6.13
C PRO A 48 -13.65 -11.30 6.78
N LEU A 49 -13.14 -10.31 6.06
CA LEU A 49 -12.18 -9.31 6.54
C LEU A 49 -12.95 -8.07 6.99
N LYS A 50 -12.73 -7.66 8.25
CA LYS A 50 -13.33 -6.46 8.84
C LYS A 50 -12.31 -5.33 8.96
N ASP A 51 -12.80 -4.10 8.88
CA ASP A 51 -12.02 -2.90 9.19
C ASP A 51 -11.99 -2.66 10.71
N ASP A 52 -11.07 -3.34 11.39
CA ASP A 52 -10.89 -3.17 12.84
C ASP A 52 -10.20 -1.82 13.20
N LYS A 53 -9.90 -0.95 12.21
CA LYS A 53 -9.27 0.37 12.40
C LYS A 53 -8.03 0.33 13.30
N ILE A 54 -7.18 -0.66 13.08
CA ILE A 54 -5.96 -0.85 13.86
C ILE A 54 -5.02 0.33 13.62
N VAL A 55 -4.71 1.08 14.67
CA VAL A 55 -3.73 2.17 14.60
C VAL A 55 -2.35 1.63 14.20
N LEU A 56 -1.61 2.40 13.40
CA LEU A 56 -0.33 2.00 12.79
C LEU A 56 0.70 1.42 13.78
N VAL A 57 0.76 1.97 15.00
CA VAL A 57 1.67 1.51 16.05
C VAL A 57 1.32 0.11 16.56
N LYS A 58 0.06 -0.31 16.46
CA LYS A 58 -0.44 -1.62 16.90
C LYS A 58 -0.42 -2.69 15.81
N THR A 59 -0.09 -2.36 14.57
CA THR A 59 0.01 -3.36 13.49
C THR A 59 1.22 -4.28 13.71
N SER A 60 1.33 -5.35 12.93
CA SER A 60 2.53 -6.19 12.95
C SER A 60 3.74 -5.43 12.36
N ASP A 61 4.94 -5.88 12.72
CA ASP A 61 6.18 -5.40 12.10
C ASP A 61 6.16 -5.64 10.59
N ASN A 62 5.67 -6.80 10.15
CA ASN A 62 5.56 -7.11 8.72
C ASN A 62 4.69 -6.10 7.97
N PHE A 63 3.57 -5.69 8.56
CA PHE A 63 2.70 -4.71 7.94
C PHE A 63 3.38 -3.34 7.83
N ARG A 64 3.99 -2.84 8.91
CA ARG A 64 4.72 -1.56 8.89
C ARG A 64 5.90 -1.59 7.92
N PHE A 65 6.63 -2.70 7.87
CA PHE A 65 7.76 -2.86 6.97
C PHE A 65 7.31 -2.89 5.50
N ALA A 66 6.25 -3.64 5.19
CA ALA A 66 5.67 -3.66 3.84
C ALA A 66 5.15 -2.27 3.41
N ALA A 67 4.54 -1.52 4.33
CA ALA A 67 4.13 -0.13 4.08
C ALA A 67 5.33 0.77 3.75
N ALA A 68 6.44 0.64 4.49
CA ALA A 68 7.67 1.39 4.21
C ALA A 68 8.23 1.06 2.82
N VAL A 69 8.25 -0.22 2.43
CA VAL A 69 8.70 -0.66 1.10
C VAL A 69 7.80 -0.09 -0.01
N ALA A 70 6.48 -0.13 0.19
CA ALA A 70 5.53 0.43 -0.77
C ALA A 70 5.69 1.95 -0.93
N GLU A 71 5.82 2.68 0.18
CA GLU A 71 6.05 4.12 0.19
C GLU A 71 7.37 4.48 -0.51
N PHE A 72 8.44 3.73 -0.25
CA PHE A 72 9.70 3.89 -0.96
C PHE A 72 9.55 3.69 -2.48
N GLY A 73 8.78 2.68 -2.91
CA GLY A 73 8.45 2.47 -4.31
C GLY A 73 7.69 3.66 -4.93
N MET A 74 6.77 4.27 -4.19
CA MET A 74 6.04 5.47 -4.64
C MET A 74 6.99 6.68 -4.83
N LEU A 75 7.95 6.87 -3.92
CA LEU A 75 8.96 7.92 -4.02
C LEU A 75 9.84 7.74 -5.25
N LEU A 76 10.38 6.53 -5.45
CA LEU A 76 11.28 6.23 -6.58
C LEU A 76 10.61 6.42 -7.94
N ARG A 77 9.30 6.15 -8.02
CA ARG A 77 8.53 6.30 -9.27
C ARG A 77 7.92 7.69 -9.45
N LYS A 78 8.21 8.65 -8.55
CA LYS A 78 7.58 9.97 -8.52
C LYS A 78 6.03 9.86 -8.65
N SER A 79 5.42 8.89 -7.97
CA SER A 79 3.99 8.54 -8.15
C SER A 79 3.04 9.71 -7.85
N GLU A 80 1.98 9.85 -8.64
CA GLU A 80 0.89 10.81 -8.40
C GLU A 80 0.13 10.54 -7.09
N PHE A 81 0.20 9.30 -6.58
CA PHE A 81 -0.45 8.87 -5.34
C PHE A 81 0.49 8.92 -4.12
N LYS A 82 1.70 9.45 -4.27
CA LYS A 82 2.68 9.48 -3.17
C LYS A 82 2.25 10.39 -2.01
N ALA A 83 1.33 11.34 -2.24
CA ALA A 83 0.88 12.31 -1.23
C ALA A 83 2.07 12.90 -0.45
N ASP A 84 2.04 12.85 0.88
CA ASP A 84 3.08 13.36 1.78
C ASP A 84 4.23 12.36 2.03
N ALA A 85 4.40 11.35 1.16
CA ALA A 85 5.47 10.38 1.29
C ALA A 85 6.84 11.07 1.32
N SER A 86 7.72 10.59 2.20
CA SER A 86 9.08 11.13 2.34
C SER A 86 10.07 10.05 2.74
N TYR A 87 11.34 10.22 2.35
CA TYR A 87 12.40 9.28 2.75
C TYR A 87 12.52 9.17 4.28
N ASP A 88 12.26 10.25 5.01
CA ASP A 88 12.25 10.26 6.47
C ASP A 88 11.12 9.40 7.06
N ASN A 89 9.91 9.49 6.48
CA ASN A 89 8.78 8.66 6.92
C ASN A 89 9.03 7.17 6.62
N VAL A 90 9.57 6.84 5.45
CA VAL A 90 10.00 5.47 5.12
C VAL A 90 11.01 4.95 6.15
N LEU A 91 12.02 5.75 6.49
CA LEU A 91 13.03 5.39 7.48
C LEU A 91 12.42 5.20 8.87
N PHE A 92 11.47 6.05 9.27
CA PHE A 92 10.77 5.93 10.54
C PHE A 92 10.01 4.60 10.63
N LEU A 93 9.20 4.29 9.61
CA LEU A 93 8.43 3.05 9.53
C LEU A 93 9.34 1.82 9.54
N ALA A 94 10.35 1.80 8.67
CA ALA A 94 11.25 0.65 8.52
C ALA A 94 12.06 0.38 9.80
N LYS A 95 12.57 1.43 10.48
CA LYS A 95 13.29 1.29 11.75
C LYS A 95 12.39 0.75 12.87
N LYS A 96 11.16 1.26 12.97
CA LYS A 96 10.17 0.79 13.95
C LYS A 96 9.67 -0.62 13.67
N ALA A 97 9.90 -1.11 12.46
CA ALA A 97 9.51 -2.44 12.01
C ALA A 97 10.70 -3.39 11.78
N LYS A 98 11.90 -3.06 12.26
CA LYS A 98 13.10 -3.88 12.01
C LYS A 98 12.96 -5.28 12.62
N GLY A 99 12.39 -5.39 13.82
CA GLY A 99 12.17 -6.67 14.50
C GLY A 99 13.43 -7.55 14.61
N GLU A 100 13.21 -8.85 14.72
CA GLU A 100 14.24 -9.88 14.51
C GLU A 100 14.63 -9.93 13.02
N ASP A 101 15.93 -9.91 12.75
CA ASP A 101 16.49 -9.73 11.41
C ASP A 101 17.81 -10.50 11.33
N GLU A 102 17.74 -11.83 11.49
CA GLU A 102 18.91 -12.72 11.56
C GLU A 102 19.78 -12.64 10.31
N GLU A 103 19.14 -12.50 9.14
CA GLU A 103 19.80 -12.40 7.83
C GLU A 103 20.15 -10.95 7.45
N GLY A 104 19.69 -9.96 8.22
CA GLY A 104 20.05 -8.54 8.05
C GLY A 104 19.33 -7.81 6.90
N TYR A 105 18.35 -8.42 6.23
CA TYR A 105 17.66 -7.82 5.08
C TYR A 105 16.94 -6.50 5.41
N ARG A 106 16.33 -6.41 6.59
CA ARG A 106 15.63 -5.16 6.97
C ARG A 106 16.63 -4.06 7.29
N ALA A 107 17.76 -4.39 7.91
CA ALA A 107 18.85 -3.46 8.13
C ALA A 107 19.44 -2.94 6.81
N GLU A 108 19.65 -3.81 5.82
CA GLU A 108 20.13 -3.41 4.49
C GLU A 108 19.13 -2.52 3.75
N PHE A 109 17.83 -2.83 3.81
CA PHE A 109 16.80 -1.96 3.27
C PHE A 109 16.87 -0.54 3.88
N ILE A 110 16.99 -0.44 5.22
CA ILE A 110 17.10 0.86 5.91
C ILE A 110 18.33 1.64 5.43
N LYS A 111 19.48 0.97 5.25
CA LYS A 111 20.69 1.60 4.72
C LYS A 111 20.48 2.10 3.28
N MET A 112 19.87 1.28 2.43
CA MET A 112 19.56 1.63 1.04
C MET A 112 18.66 2.87 0.96
N VAL A 113 17.58 2.92 1.74
CA VAL A 113 16.68 4.08 1.78
C VAL A 113 17.42 5.34 2.23
N LYS A 114 18.30 5.23 3.23
CA LYS A 114 19.11 6.36 3.70
C LYS A 114 20.03 6.90 2.60
N SER A 115 20.71 6.02 1.87
CA SER A 115 21.56 6.41 0.74
C SER A 115 20.74 7.05 -0.38
N ALA A 116 19.59 6.47 -0.73
CA ALA A 116 18.69 7.01 -1.74
C ALA A 116 18.16 8.40 -1.36
N GLY A 117 17.77 8.61 -0.10
CA GLY A 117 17.34 9.93 0.39
C GLY A 117 18.46 10.96 0.33
N TRP A 118 19.69 10.58 0.68
CA TRP A 118 20.84 11.48 0.56
C TRP A 118 21.13 11.87 -0.90
N LEU A 119 21.03 10.92 -1.83
CA LEU A 119 21.17 11.17 -3.27
C LEU A 119 20.03 12.03 -3.81
N ALA A 120 18.79 11.81 -3.36
CA ALA A 120 17.66 12.63 -3.79
C ALA A 120 17.80 14.10 -3.35
N LEU A 121 18.44 14.36 -2.20
CA LEU A 121 18.69 15.71 -1.70
C LEU A 121 19.92 16.38 -2.35
N ASN A 122 20.92 15.60 -2.73
CA ASN A 122 22.23 16.09 -3.21
C ASN A 122 22.56 15.67 -4.66
N GLY A 123 21.58 15.19 -5.42
CA GLY A 123 21.73 14.71 -6.79
C GLY A 123 21.97 15.84 -7.80
N PRO A 124 22.40 15.50 -9.03
CA PRO A 124 22.77 16.47 -10.06
C PRO A 124 21.63 17.45 -10.40
N GLU A 125 21.99 18.71 -10.68
CA GLU A 125 21.06 19.86 -10.83
C GLU A 125 20.08 19.79 -12.01
N GLU A 126 20.22 18.84 -12.93
CA GLU A 126 19.35 18.70 -14.12
C GLU A 126 17.86 18.54 -13.76
N ASP A 127 17.54 17.89 -12.63
CA ASP A 127 16.17 17.71 -12.15
C ASP A 127 15.58 19.00 -11.50
N LYS A 128 16.41 19.99 -11.15
CA LYS A 128 15.97 21.26 -10.53
C LYS A 128 15.56 22.28 -11.60
N GLU A 129 16.22 22.29 -12.76
CA GLU A 129 15.86 23.16 -13.89
C GLU A 129 14.54 22.73 -14.54
N GLU A 130 14.24 21.43 -14.63
CA GLU A 130 12.96 20.96 -15.20
C GLU A 130 11.77 21.35 -14.32
N MET A 131 11.96 21.37 -12.99
CA MET A 131 10.95 21.82 -12.02
C MET A 131 10.80 23.34 -11.97
N ALA A 132 11.89 24.08 -12.16
CA ALA A 132 11.85 25.54 -12.27
C ALA A 132 11.16 25.98 -13.57
N ASN A 133 11.46 25.34 -14.70
CA ASN A 133 10.89 25.70 -16.00
C ASN A 133 9.41 25.33 -16.13
N LYS A 134 8.94 24.26 -15.47
CA LYS A 134 7.49 23.93 -15.40
C LYS A 134 6.68 24.89 -14.51
N SER A 135 7.32 25.71 -13.69
CA SER A 135 6.66 26.69 -12.81
C SER A 135 6.31 28.01 -13.51
N TRP A 136 6.79 28.26 -14.73
CA TRP A 136 6.52 29.50 -15.49
C TRP A 136 5.51 29.31 -16.63
N ASP A 137 5.01 28.09 -16.84
CA ASP A 137 4.07 27.73 -17.91
C ASP A 137 2.59 27.70 -17.45
N TYR A 138 2.24 28.42 -16.38
CA TYR A 138 0.85 28.67 -15.94
C TYR A 138 0.57 30.16 -15.75
#